data_AF-A0A182SZF6-F1
#
_entry.id   AF-A0A182SZF6-F1
#
_cell.length_a   1.000
_cell.length_b   1.000
_cell.length_c   1.000
_cell.angle_alpha   90.00
_cell.angle_beta   90.00
_cell.angle_gamma   90.00
#
_symmetry.space_group_name_H-M   'P 1'
#
loop_
_entity.id
_entity.type
_entity.pdbx_description
1 polymer ?
#
loop_
_entity_poly.entity_id
_entity_poly.type
_entity_poly.pdbx_seq_one_letter_code
_entity_poly.pdbx_strand_id
1 'polypeptide(L)'
;MLPSQPLELFGHWQTEEYEPPTAENGIVPRNAYGNVELFKPCMLPKKTVHLQLPALNRVCKKLRIDCAQAVTGFDFHGGSSHPVYDGFVVCEEFRDVVVDAWHQEQQAEEQRAREKYEKRVYGNWKKLIKGLLIRRKLQHKYNFDNLNP
;
A
#
# COMPACT_ATOMS: atom_id res chain seq x y z
N MET A 1 23.14 -7.77 26.84
CA MET A 1 23.37 -6.31 26.95
C MET A 1 24.58 -5.98 26.12
N LEU A 2 24.46 -5.10 25.13
CA LEU A 2 25.64 -4.56 24.45
C LEU A 2 26.49 -3.82 25.50
N PRO A 3 27.83 -3.92 25.47
CA PRO A 3 28.68 -3.17 26.40
C PRO A 3 28.38 -1.68 26.27
N SER A 4 28.43 -0.94 27.39
CA SER A 4 28.31 0.52 27.36
C SER A 4 29.54 1.11 26.67
N GLN A 5 29.52 1.11 25.35
CA GLN A 5 30.51 1.83 24.57
C GLN A 5 30.21 3.33 24.70
N PRO A 6 31.21 4.17 25.01
CA PRO A 6 31.01 5.60 24.95
C PRO A 6 30.69 5.99 23.50
N LEU A 7 29.57 6.69 23.29
CA LEU A 7 29.25 7.31 22.00
C LEU A 7 29.86 8.71 21.95
N GLU A 8 30.41 9.07 20.80
CA GLU A 8 30.87 10.42 20.52
C GLU A 8 29.67 11.36 20.37
N LEU A 9 29.79 12.57 20.92
CA LEU A 9 28.80 13.63 20.81
C LEU A 9 29.41 14.78 20.03
N PHE A 10 28.63 15.34 19.09
CA PHE A 10 29.09 16.41 18.22
C PHE A 10 28.22 17.66 18.40
N GLY A 11 28.85 18.82 18.40
CA GLY A 11 28.16 20.11 18.33
C GLY A 11 27.73 20.46 16.90
N HIS A 12 26.76 21.36 16.74
CA HIS A 12 26.30 21.79 15.42
C HIS A 12 27.41 22.37 14.53
N TRP A 13 28.43 23.00 15.12
CA TRP A 13 29.59 23.53 14.38
C TRP A 13 30.50 22.44 13.78
N GLN A 14 30.29 21.18 14.14
CA GLN A 14 30.98 20.00 13.59
C GLN A 14 30.13 19.27 12.54
N THR A 15 28.94 19.79 12.23
CA THR A 15 28.02 19.18 11.26
C THR A 15 27.93 20.01 9.99
N GLU A 16 27.66 19.34 8.87
CA GLU A 16 27.42 19.96 7.58
C GLU A 16 25.99 19.65 7.10
N GLU A 17 25.48 20.46 6.17
CA GLU A 17 24.20 20.16 5.53
C GLU A 17 24.32 18.90 4.66
N TYR A 18 23.31 18.02 4.78
CA TYR A 18 23.29 16.79 3.99
C TYR A 18 23.04 17.08 2.52
N GLU A 19 23.92 16.60 1.65
CA GLU A 19 23.71 16.62 0.21
C GLU A 19 23.20 15.26 -0.28
N PRO A 20 21.96 15.18 -0.80
CA PRO A 20 21.38 13.92 -1.23
C PRO A 20 21.99 13.45 -2.57
N PRO A 21 22.01 12.13 -2.81
CA PRO A 21 22.47 11.56 -4.08
C PRO A 21 21.55 11.99 -5.23
N THR A 22 22.06 11.92 -6.46
CA THR A 22 21.28 12.25 -7.67
C THR A 22 20.83 10.97 -8.36
N ALA A 23 19.56 10.92 -8.79
CA ALA A 23 19.08 9.83 -9.63
C ALA A 23 19.65 9.94 -11.05
N GLU A 24 20.08 8.79 -11.58
CA GLU A 24 20.70 8.68 -12.91
C GLU A 24 20.10 7.50 -13.67
N ASN A 25 19.93 7.67 -14.99
CA ASN A 25 19.38 6.63 -15.88
C ASN A 25 18.01 6.09 -15.44
N GLY A 26 17.18 6.93 -14.83
CA GLY A 26 15.89 6.53 -14.31
C GLY A 26 15.94 5.61 -13.09
N ILE A 27 17.10 5.49 -12.41
CA ILE A 27 17.29 4.64 -11.23
C ILE A 27 17.34 5.50 -9.96
N VAL A 28 16.52 5.14 -8.98
CA VAL A 28 16.46 5.77 -7.66
C VAL A 28 17.65 5.30 -6.81
N PRO A 29 18.49 6.21 -6.25
CA PRO A 29 19.54 5.85 -5.30
C PRO A 29 18.96 5.22 -4.03
N ARG A 30 19.55 4.13 -3.54
CA ARG A 30 19.03 3.36 -2.38
C ARG A 30 20.12 3.07 -1.36
N ASN A 31 19.70 2.88 -0.10
CA ASN A 31 20.57 2.33 0.94
C ASN A 31 20.79 0.81 0.75
N ALA A 32 21.59 0.20 1.63
CA ALA A 32 21.89 -1.24 1.58
C ALA A 32 20.66 -2.16 1.73
N TYR A 33 19.54 -1.62 2.23
CA TYR A 33 18.28 -2.34 2.39
C TYR A 33 17.33 -2.16 1.20
N GLY A 34 17.73 -1.42 0.16
CA GLY A 34 16.95 -1.19 -1.05
C GLY A 34 15.88 -0.10 -0.94
N ASN A 35 15.92 0.72 0.12
CA ASN A 35 14.97 1.81 0.36
C ASN A 35 15.66 3.17 0.33
N VAL A 36 14.89 4.26 0.32
CA VAL A 36 15.38 5.63 0.51
C VAL A 36 15.12 6.05 1.95
N GLU A 37 16.13 6.56 2.63
CA GLU A 37 15.99 7.18 3.94
C GLU A 37 15.58 8.64 3.76
N LEU A 38 14.34 8.97 4.15
CA LEU A 38 13.73 10.27 3.92
C LEU A 38 13.20 10.85 5.23
N PHE A 39 14.10 11.10 6.18
CA PHE A 39 13.74 11.65 7.50
C PHE A 39 13.48 13.16 7.46
N LYS A 40 14.03 13.85 6.45
CA LYS A 40 13.87 15.28 6.21
C LYS A 40 13.64 15.53 4.72
N PRO A 41 12.94 16.61 4.33
CA PRO A 41 12.75 16.94 2.91
C PRO A 41 14.06 17.10 2.12
N CYS A 42 15.13 17.60 2.76
CA CYS A 42 16.45 17.74 2.13
C CYS A 42 17.15 16.40 1.80
N MET A 43 16.63 15.27 2.30
CA MET A 43 17.19 13.94 2.02
C MET A 43 16.63 13.33 0.72
N LEU A 44 15.66 13.98 0.07
CA LEU A 44 15.10 13.51 -1.19
C LEU A 44 16.19 13.51 -2.27
N PRO A 45 16.47 12.36 -2.93
CA PRO A 45 17.43 12.32 -4.02
C PRO A 45 17.11 13.34 -5.11
N LYS A 46 18.13 14.00 -5.64
CA LYS A 46 17.94 14.98 -6.72
C LYS A 46 17.35 14.28 -7.96
N LYS A 47 16.49 14.98 -8.70
CA LYS A 47 15.71 14.46 -9.85
C LYS A 47 14.73 13.34 -9.48
N THR A 48 14.28 13.30 -8.23
CA THR A 48 13.23 12.37 -7.79
C THR A 48 12.10 13.11 -7.11
N VAL A 49 10.96 12.44 -7.03
CA VAL A 49 9.76 12.91 -6.35
C VAL A 49 9.28 11.86 -5.35
N HIS A 50 8.81 12.33 -4.21
CA HIS A 50 8.16 11.49 -3.20
C HIS A 50 6.65 11.48 -3.44
N LEU A 51 6.10 10.30 -3.68
CA LEU A 51 4.68 10.07 -3.98
C LEU A 51 4.05 9.24 -2.87
N GLN A 52 3.13 9.86 -2.11
CA GLN A 52 2.35 9.22 -1.05
C GLN A 52 1.09 8.55 -1.62
N LEU A 53 1.30 7.66 -2.60
CA LEU A 53 0.23 6.90 -3.25
C LEU A 53 0.27 5.43 -2.79
N PRO A 54 -0.82 4.87 -2.27
CA PRO A 54 -0.84 3.49 -1.77
C PRO A 54 -0.64 2.49 -2.91
N ALA A 55 0.07 1.40 -2.61
CA ALA A 55 0.34 0.31 -3.56
C ALA A 55 1.04 0.72 -4.87
N LEU A 56 1.74 1.87 -4.91
CA LEU A 56 2.41 2.38 -6.11
C LEU A 56 3.45 1.40 -6.70
N ASN A 57 4.11 0.60 -5.86
CA ASN A 57 5.05 -0.44 -6.28
C ASN A 57 4.46 -1.39 -7.33
N ARG A 58 3.17 -1.75 -7.21
CA ARG A 58 2.50 -2.63 -8.18
C ARG A 58 2.38 -1.96 -9.54
N VAL A 59 2.09 -0.67 -9.55
CA VAL A 59 1.95 0.16 -10.77
C VAL A 59 3.32 0.31 -11.43
N CYS A 60 4.35 0.75 -10.68
CA CYS A 60 5.70 0.93 -11.20
C CYS A 60 6.28 -0.36 -11.78
N LYS A 61 6.08 -1.51 -11.12
CA LYS A 61 6.50 -2.82 -11.64
C LYS A 61 5.85 -3.18 -12.98
N LYS A 62 4.56 -2.86 -13.18
CA LYS A 62 3.88 -3.08 -14.46
C LYS A 62 4.44 -2.19 -15.57
N LEU A 63 4.76 -0.94 -15.24
CA LEU A 63 5.33 0.02 -16.16
C LEU A 63 6.83 -0.18 -16.40
N ARG A 64 7.49 -1.08 -15.64
CA ARG A 64 8.95 -1.28 -15.63
C ARG A 64 9.71 0.00 -15.28
N ILE A 65 9.13 0.80 -14.41
CA ILE A 65 9.71 2.04 -13.88
C ILE A 65 10.28 1.74 -12.50
N ASP A 66 11.48 2.24 -12.25
CA ASP A 66 12.16 2.04 -10.98
C ASP A 66 11.53 2.90 -9.86
N CYS A 67 11.28 2.29 -8.70
CA CYS A 67 10.75 2.98 -7.53
C CYS A 67 11.28 2.35 -6.24
N ALA A 68 11.52 3.18 -5.23
CA ALA A 68 11.96 2.74 -3.90
C ALA A 68 10.95 3.15 -2.82
N GLN A 69 10.82 2.38 -1.74
CA GLN A 69 10.03 2.82 -0.59
C GLN A 69 10.80 3.91 0.17
N ALA A 70 10.07 4.91 0.68
CA ALA A 70 10.64 5.92 1.56
C ALA A 70 10.48 5.49 3.02
N VAL A 71 11.60 5.34 3.73
CA VAL A 71 11.63 5.17 5.19
C VAL A 71 11.66 6.56 5.80
N THR A 72 10.58 6.95 6.46
CA THR A 72 10.43 8.30 7.05
C THR A 72 10.67 8.33 8.56
N GLY A 73 10.77 7.15 9.18
CA GLY A 73 11.09 7.05 10.60
C GLY A 73 11.20 5.60 11.07
N PHE A 74 11.21 5.43 12.39
CA PHE A 74 11.19 4.14 13.06
C PHE A 74 10.17 4.18 14.20
N ASP A 75 9.39 3.11 14.34
CA ASP A 75 8.45 2.91 15.44
C ASP A 75 8.96 1.82 16.37
N PHE A 76 8.67 1.95 17.67
CA PHE A 76 9.11 0.99 18.68
C PHE A 76 7.90 0.32 19.34
N HIS A 77 7.69 -0.95 19.01
CA HIS A 77 6.61 -1.74 19.57
C HIS A 77 7.02 -3.21 19.72
N GLY A 78 6.49 -3.90 20.73
CA GLY A 78 6.79 -5.32 20.96
C GLY A 78 8.25 -5.60 21.36
N GLY A 79 8.98 -4.59 21.84
CA GLY A 79 10.39 -4.72 22.25
C GLY A 79 11.41 -4.59 21.12
N SER A 80 10.98 -4.26 19.90
CA SER A 80 11.85 -4.05 18.74
C SER A 80 11.53 -2.75 17.99
N SER A 81 12.54 -2.23 17.28
CA SER A 81 12.40 -1.08 16.38
C SER A 81 12.08 -1.56 14.96
N HIS A 82 11.13 -0.90 14.31
CA HIS A 82 10.66 -1.22 12.96
C HIS A 82 10.65 0.03 12.08
N PRO A 83 11.11 -0.04 10.82
CA PRO A 83 11.05 1.10 9.90
C PRO A 83 9.61 1.45 9.56
N VAL A 84 9.30 2.74 9.60
CA VAL A 84 8.03 3.31 9.14
C VAL A 84 8.21 3.72 7.69
N TYR A 85 7.37 3.16 6.82
CA TYR A 85 7.35 3.47 5.41
C TYR A 85 6.23 4.45 5.11
N ASP A 86 6.54 5.47 4.33
CA ASP A 86 5.55 6.41 3.83
C ASP A 86 5.86 6.74 2.37
N GLY A 87 4.94 6.37 1.49
CA GLY A 87 5.05 6.60 0.05
C GLY A 87 6.25 5.92 -0.63
N PHE A 88 6.50 6.38 -1.85
CA PHE A 88 7.53 5.87 -2.74
C PHE A 88 8.31 7.02 -3.36
N VAL A 89 9.59 6.80 -3.60
CA VAL A 89 10.45 7.70 -4.38
C VAL A 89 10.56 7.18 -5.80
N VAL A 90 10.33 8.06 -6.76
CA VAL A 90 10.34 7.78 -8.21
C VAL A 90 11.11 8.90 -8.91
N CYS A 91 11.82 8.60 -10.00
CA CYS A 91 12.48 9.63 -10.80
C CYS A 91 11.44 10.60 -11.39
N GLU A 92 11.78 11.89 -11.39
CA GLU A 92 10.86 12.98 -11.72
C GLU A 92 10.29 12.86 -13.14
N GLU A 93 11.09 12.37 -14.10
CA GLU A 93 10.70 12.16 -15.49
C GLU A 93 9.53 11.16 -15.67
N PHE A 94 9.30 10.30 -14.67
CA PHE A 94 8.24 9.29 -14.70
C PHE A 94 7.02 9.64 -13.86
N ARG A 95 7.06 10.78 -13.16
CA ARG A 95 6.02 11.18 -12.21
C ARG A 95 4.61 11.07 -12.81
N ASP A 96 4.39 11.76 -13.93
CA ASP A 96 3.04 11.89 -14.50
C ASP A 96 2.53 10.55 -15.03
N VAL A 97 3.41 9.78 -15.69
CA VAL A 97 3.09 8.43 -16.20
C VAL A 97 2.68 7.49 -15.06
N VAL A 98 3.41 7.53 -13.94
CA VAL A 98 3.13 6.69 -12.77
C VAL A 98 1.84 7.11 -12.08
N VAL A 99 1.60 8.42 -11.92
CA VAL A 99 0.39 8.96 -11.29
C VAL A 99 -0.85 8.64 -12.12
N ASP A 100 -0.80 8.84 -13.43
CA ASP A 100 -1.92 8.53 -14.33
C ASP A 100 -2.26 7.03 -14.33
N ALA A 101 -1.24 6.18 -14.43
CA ALA A 101 -1.42 4.74 -14.36
C ALA A 101 -1.99 4.29 -13.01
N TRP A 102 -1.57 4.94 -11.91
CA TRP A 102 -2.12 4.68 -10.59
C TRP A 102 -3.61 5.02 -10.53
N HIS A 103 -4.02 6.18 -11.04
CA HIS A 103 -5.43 6.57 -11.09
C HIS A 103 -6.28 5.59 -11.90
N GLN A 104 -5.81 5.16 -13.06
CA GLN A 104 -6.50 4.15 -13.88
C GLN A 104 -6.64 2.82 -13.12
N GLU A 105 -5.60 2.41 -12.40
CA GLU A 105 -5.61 1.17 -11.64
C GLU A 105 -6.58 1.22 -10.45
N GLN A 106 -6.67 2.36 -9.75
CA GLN A 106 -7.65 2.56 -8.68
C GLN A 106 -9.08 2.46 -9.21
N GLN A 107 -9.38 3.12 -10.33
CA GLN A 107 -10.71 3.05 -10.97
C GLN A 107 -11.07 1.61 -11.37
N ALA A 108 -10.13 0.89 -11.97
CA ALA A 108 -10.35 -0.50 -12.36
C ALA A 108 -10.52 -1.44 -11.15
N GLU A 109 -9.89 -1.15 -10.02
CA GLU A 109 -10.04 -1.91 -8.78
C GLU A 109 -11.38 -1.63 -8.10
N GLU A 110 -11.81 -0.38 -8.05
CA GLU A 110 -13.12 0.04 -7.56
C GLU A 110 -14.25 -0.61 -8.37
N GLN A 111 -14.16 -0.57 -9.71
CA GLN A 111 -15.14 -1.21 -10.58
C GLN A 111 -15.23 -2.72 -10.35
N ARG A 112 -14.07 -3.41 -10.23
CA ARG A 112 -14.04 -4.84 -9.91
C ARG A 112 -14.62 -5.15 -8.53
N ALA A 113 -14.35 -4.30 -7.53
CA ALA A 113 -14.91 -4.44 -6.19
C ALA A 113 -16.44 -4.29 -6.21
N ARG A 114 -16.94 -3.29 -6.94
CA ARG A 114 -18.38 -3.06 -7.15
C ARG A 114 -19.05 -4.26 -7.82
N GLU A 115 -18.50 -4.75 -8.92
CA GLU A 115 -19.06 -5.93 -9.62
C GLU A 115 -19.08 -7.17 -8.72
N LYS A 116 -18.02 -7.39 -7.93
CA LYS A 116 -17.96 -8.50 -6.97
C LYS A 116 -19.02 -8.35 -5.87
N TYR A 117 -19.22 -7.12 -5.38
CA TYR A 117 -20.25 -6.81 -4.41
C TYR A 117 -21.66 -7.07 -4.97
N GLU A 118 -21.97 -6.53 -6.16
CA GLU A 118 -23.27 -6.71 -6.82
C GLU A 118 -23.56 -8.19 -7.08
N LYS A 119 -22.59 -8.95 -7.63
CA LYS A 119 -22.72 -10.41 -7.83
C LYS A 119 -23.05 -11.14 -6.52
N ARG A 120 -22.43 -10.74 -5.40
CA ARG A 120 -22.72 -11.33 -4.08
C ARG A 120 -24.13 -10.99 -3.61
N VAL A 121 -24.57 -9.73 -3.76
CA VAL A 121 -25.92 -9.30 -3.40
C VAL A 121 -26.97 -10.08 -4.19
N TYR A 122 -26.87 -10.11 -5.52
CA TYR A 122 -27.81 -10.86 -6.37
C TYR A 122 -27.77 -12.36 -6.07
N GLY A 123 -26.58 -12.92 -5.83
CA GLY A 123 -26.42 -14.32 -5.42
C GLY A 123 -27.17 -14.65 -4.12
N ASN A 124 -27.09 -13.77 -3.12
CA ASN A 124 -27.79 -13.93 -1.85
C ASN A 124 -29.30 -13.82 -2.00
N TRP A 125 -29.80 -12.84 -2.76
CA TRP A 125 -31.22 -12.71 -3.08
C TRP A 125 -31.77 -13.94 -3.80
N LYS A 126 -31.03 -14.46 -4.78
CA LYS A 126 -31.41 -15.68 -5.50
C LYS A 126 -31.50 -16.88 -4.56
N LYS A 127 -30.56 -17.04 -3.62
CA LYS A 127 -30.60 -18.10 -2.60
C LYS A 127 -31.82 -17.95 -1.69
N LEU A 128 -32.09 -16.75 -1.20
CA LEU A 128 -33.24 -16.45 -0.33
C LEU A 128 -34.57 -16.82 -1.02
N ILE A 129 -34.80 -16.28 -2.22
CA ILE A 129 -36.03 -16.51 -2.98
C ILE A 129 -36.20 -18.01 -3.28
N LYS A 130 -35.15 -18.69 -3.74
CA LYS A 130 -35.19 -20.15 -3.97
C LYS A 130 -35.53 -20.91 -2.68
N GLY A 131 -34.93 -20.54 -1.55
CA GLY A 131 -35.23 -21.14 -0.25
C GLY A 131 -36.70 -21.00 0.14
N LEU A 132 -37.28 -19.81 -0.02
CA LEU A 132 -38.70 -19.55 0.23
C LEU A 132 -39.62 -20.37 -0.68
N LEU A 133 -39.29 -20.45 -1.98
CA LEU A 133 -40.06 -21.25 -2.95
C LEU A 133 -40.01 -22.75 -2.62
N ILE A 134 -38.84 -23.27 -2.27
CA ILE A 134 -38.68 -24.69 -1.88
C ILE A 134 -39.46 -24.97 -0.60
N ARG A 135 -39.36 -24.10 0.41
CA ARG A 135 -40.13 -24.24 1.66
C ARG A 135 -41.63 -24.29 1.38
N ARG A 136 -42.14 -23.36 0.56
CA ARG A 136 -43.57 -23.33 0.17
C ARG A 136 -43.98 -24.59 -0.58
N LYS A 137 -43.15 -25.09 -1.49
CA LYS A 137 -43.43 -26.34 -2.23
C LYS A 137 -43.49 -27.56 -1.31
N LEU A 138 -42.57 -27.65 -0.34
CA LEU A 138 -42.56 -28.72 0.65
C LEU A 138 -43.79 -28.64 1.56
N GLN A 139 -44.17 -27.44 2.02
CA GLN A 139 -45.40 -27.22 2.78
C GLN A 139 -46.63 -27.75 2.04
N HIS A 140 -46.83 -27.37 0.78
CA HIS A 140 -47.97 -27.85 -0.02
C HIS A 140 -47.97 -29.37 -0.26
N LYS A 141 -46.79 -29.99 -0.43
CA LYS A 141 -46.70 -31.42 -0.78
C LYS A 141 -46.85 -32.35 0.42
N TYR A 142 -46.40 -31.91 1.60
CA TYR A 142 -46.33 -32.76 2.80
C TYR A 142 -47.15 -32.23 3.98
N ASN A 143 -47.91 -31.15 3.80
CA ASN A 143 -48.77 -30.53 4.80
C ASN A 143 -48.05 -30.24 6.14
N PHE A 144 -46.87 -29.60 6.05
CA PHE A 144 -46.05 -29.23 7.21
C PHE A 144 -46.69 -28.18 8.14
N ASP A 145 -47.92 -27.73 7.87
CA ASP A 145 -48.67 -26.80 8.72
C ASP A 145 -49.03 -27.39 10.11
N ASN A 146 -48.85 -28.71 10.30
CA ASN A 146 -49.11 -29.40 11.58
C ASN A 146 -47.87 -29.60 12.48
N LEU A 147 -46.73 -28.97 12.17
CA LEU A 147 -45.53 -28.99 13.03
C LEU A 147 -45.23 -27.58 13.56
N ASN A 148 -46.18 -27.02 14.30
CA ASN A 148 -45.88 -26.05 15.37
C ASN A 148 -45.96 -26.81 16.71
N PRO A 149 -44.99 -26.67 17.63
CA PRO A 149 -45.28 -26.88 19.05
C PRO A 149 -46.30 -25.84 19.55
#